data_AF-A0A0G0YBP8-F1
#
_entry.id   AF-A0A0G0YBP8-F1
#
_cell.length_a   1.000
_cell.length_b   1.000
_cell.length_c   1.000
_cell.angle_alpha   90.00
_cell.angle_beta   90.00
_cell.angle_gamma   90.00
#
_symmetry.space_group_name_H-M   'P 1'
#
loop_
_entity.id
_entity.type
_entity.pdbx_description
1 polymer ?
#
loop_
_entity_poly.entity_id
_entity_poly.type
_entity_poly.pdbx_seq_one_letter_code
_entity_poly.pdbx_strand_id
1 'polypeptide(L)'
;MNSFLPALSAIIQTSVLFPLVAKAQTAPEGLTGANTALTNVGTGLGTSSQTTDLPTLIGNIISVGLGFMGVLLVVMIVYAGFIYATSQGDDAKIKSAKKMISSSIVGLVLVVAAYAIASYVISAISTAVAK
;
A
#
# COMPACT_ATOMS: atom_id res chain seq x y z
N MET A 1 24.96 -29.37 49.20
CA MET A 1 25.44 -28.96 47.86
C MET A 1 24.27 -28.90 46.87
N ASN A 2 23.24 -28.06 47.13
CA ASN A 2 22.02 -28.00 46.28
C ASN A 2 21.41 -26.58 46.15
N SER A 3 22.13 -25.54 46.58
CA SER A 3 21.66 -24.13 46.55
C SER A 3 22.25 -23.30 45.40
N PHE A 4 23.17 -23.86 44.59
CA PHE A 4 23.79 -23.15 43.46
C PHE A 4 23.08 -23.36 42.11
N LEU A 5 22.15 -24.31 42.02
CA LEU A 5 21.33 -24.55 40.83
C LEU A 5 20.30 -23.44 40.52
N PRO A 6 19.59 -22.83 41.50
CA PRO A 6 18.58 -21.81 41.18
C PRO A 6 19.18 -20.45 40.77
N ALA A 7 20.42 -20.13 41.18
CA ALA A 7 21.08 -18.87 40.82
C ALA A 7 21.48 -18.83 39.34
N LEU A 8 21.94 -19.96 38.78
CA LEU A 8 22.26 -20.06 37.34
C LEU A 8 21.00 -20.05 36.47
N SER A 9 19.90 -20.64 36.96
CA SER A 9 18.60 -20.60 36.30
C SER A 9 17.98 -19.19 36.28
N ALA A 10 18.15 -18.41 37.35
CA ALA A 10 17.60 -17.05 37.44
C ALA A 10 18.28 -16.06 36.48
N ILE A 11 19.59 -16.20 36.22
CA ILE A 11 20.34 -15.36 35.25
C ILE A 11 19.92 -15.69 33.81
N ILE A 12 19.63 -16.97 33.53
CA ILE A 12 19.13 -17.41 32.22
C ILE A 12 17.67 -16.97 32.02
N GLN A 13 16.87 -16.87 33.08
CA GLN A 13 15.49 -16.39 32.97
C GLN A 13 15.38 -14.86 32.86
N THR A 14 16.26 -14.09 33.49
CA THR A 14 16.25 -12.61 33.37
C THR A 14 16.79 -12.10 32.03
N SER A 15 17.68 -12.84 31.37
CA SER A 15 18.13 -12.52 30.01
C SER A 15 17.08 -12.79 28.93
N VAL A 16 16.09 -13.65 29.21
CA VAL A 16 14.96 -13.94 28.30
C VAL A 16 13.82 -12.92 28.45
N LEU A 17 13.79 -12.14 29.53
CA LEU A 17 12.76 -11.12 29.79
C LEU A 17 13.13 -9.71 29.30
N PHE A 18 14.40 -9.43 28.99
CA PHE A 18 14.83 -8.13 28.46
C PHE A 18 14.64 -7.85 26.95
N PRO A 19 14.30 -8.80 26.05
CA PRO A 19 13.94 -8.44 24.68
C PRO A 19 12.45 -8.10 24.50
N LEU A 20 11.61 -8.12 25.54
CA LEU A 20 10.18 -7.81 25.38
C LEU A 20 9.86 -6.32 25.18
N VAL A 21 10.86 -5.41 25.27
CA VAL A 21 10.67 -3.97 24.97
C VAL A 21 11.47 -3.51 23.74
N ALA A 22 12.23 -4.40 23.09
CA ALA A 22 12.99 -4.07 21.89
C ALA A 22 12.45 -4.84 20.66
N LYS A 23 11.26 -4.42 20.17
CA LYS A 23 10.69 -4.74 18.84
C LYS A 23 11.15 -6.07 18.19
N ALA A 24 10.54 -7.20 18.54
CA ALA A 24 10.67 -8.45 17.75
C ALA A 24 9.51 -9.45 17.86
N GLN A 25 8.39 -9.08 18.52
CA GLN A 25 7.18 -9.92 18.56
C GLN A 25 6.17 -9.50 17.47
N THR A 26 6.57 -9.64 16.21
CA THR A 26 5.67 -9.84 15.08
C THR A 26 6.37 -10.77 14.09
N ALA A 27 5.71 -11.90 13.81
CA ALA A 27 6.06 -12.86 12.77
C ALA A 27 6.44 -12.14 11.45
N PRO A 28 7.29 -12.74 10.59
CA PRO A 28 8.01 -12.06 9.51
C PRO A 28 7.09 -11.14 8.71
N GLU A 29 7.26 -9.82 8.91
CA GLU A 29 6.38 -8.76 8.42
C GLU A 29 6.34 -8.69 6.88
N GLY A 30 7.24 -9.38 6.18
CA GLY A 30 7.22 -9.49 4.73
C GLY A 30 6.14 -10.42 4.18
N LEU A 31 5.80 -11.52 4.87
CA LEU A 31 4.83 -12.51 4.36
C LEU A 31 3.48 -12.40 5.05
N THR A 32 3.43 -12.05 6.34
CA THR A 32 2.17 -11.78 7.04
C THR A 32 1.61 -10.41 6.65
N GLY A 33 2.46 -9.39 6.47
CA GLY A 33 2.07 -8.10 5.90
C GLY A 33 1.67 -8.20 4.42
N ALA A 34 2.34 -9.06 3.64
CA ALA A 34 1.89 -9.37 2.29
C ALA A 34 0.58 -10.17 2.27
N ASN A 35 0.35 -11.08 3.22
CA ASN A 35 -0.92 -11.78 3.34
C ASN A 35 -2.04 -10.82 3.74
N THR A 36 -1.81 -9.92 4.71
CA THR A 36 -2.78 -8.89 5.07
C THR A 36 -3.01 -7.88 3.94
N ALA A 37 -1.96 -7.48 3.20
CA ALA A 37 -2.11 -6.65 2.02
C ALA A 37 -2.85 -7.39 0.90
N LEU A 38 -2.58 -8.68 0.69
CA LEU A 38 -3.25 -9.50 -0.31
C LEU A 38 -4.69 -9.85 0.09
N THR A 39 -4.97 -10.00 1.39
CA THR A 39 -6.32 -10.16 1.94
C THR A 39 -7.09 -8.85 1.88
N ASN A 40 -6.47 -7.69 2.15
CA ASN A 40 -7.08 -6.37 1.97
C ASN A 40 -7.33 -6.04 0.50
N VAL A 41 -6.42 -6.47 -0.39
CA VAL A 41 -6.67 -6.48 -1.83
C VAL A 41 -7.85 -7.42 -2.11
N GLY A 42 -7.81 -8.69 -1.71
CA GLY A 42 -8.88 -9.67 -1.94
C GLY A 42 -10.26 -9.25 -1.44
N THR A 43 -10.35 -8.65 -0.25
CA THR A 43 -11.60 -8.10 0.29
C THR A 43 -12.04 -6.84 -0.46
N GLY A 44 -11.11 -5.99 -0.91
CA GLY A 44 -11.35 -4.89 -1.87
C GLY A 44 -11.57 -5.32 -3.33
N LEU A 45 -11.42 -6.63 -3.63
CA LEU A 45 -11.77 -7.26 -4.91
C LEU A 45 -13.12 -8.01 -4.84
N GLY A 46 -13.74 -8.13 -3.65
CA GLY A 46 -15.12 -8.61 -3.50
C GLY A 46 -15.31 -10.08 -3.18
N THR A 47 -14.32 -10.72 -2.56
CA THR A 47 -14.46 -12.13 -2.15
C THR A 47 -15.35 -12.33 -0.91
N SER A 48 -15.94 -11.27 -0.35
CA SER A 48 -16.97 -11.38 0.69
C SER A 48 -18.36 -11.31 0.05
N SER A 49 -18.89 -12.47 -0.32
CA SER A 49 -20.30 -12.63 -0.69
C SER A 49 -21.22 -12.25 0.47
N GLN A 50 -21.76 -11.04 0.47
CA GLN A 50 -23.04 -10.73 1.11
C GLN A 50 -23.70 -9.64 0.26
N THR A 51 -24.77 -10.02 -0.45
CA THR A 51 -25.76 -9.15 -1.11
C THR A 51 -25.22 -8.08 -2.05
N THR A 52 -25.31 -8.34 -3.37
CA THR A 52 -24.89 -7.46 -4.47
C THR A 52 -25.61 -6.12 -4.47
N ASP A 53 -25.21 -5.21 -3.59
CA ASP A 53 -25.43 -3.79 -3.75
C ASP A 53 -24.56 -3.33 -4.92
N LEU A 54 -25.21 -2.80 -5.97
CA LEU A 54 -24.56 -2.16 -7.11
C LEU A 54 -23.38 -1.24 -6.69
N PRO A 55 -23.51 -0.41 -5.64
CA PRO A 55 -22.41 0.41 -5.13
C PRO A 55 -21.12 -0.35 -4.78
N THR A 56 -21.24 -1.55 -4.19
CA THR A 56 -20.10 -2.36 -3.75
C THR A 56 -19.38 -2.99 -4.94
N LEU A 57 -20.13 -3.48 -5.95
CA LEU A 57 -19.55 -4.01 -7.17
C LEU A 57 -18.76 -2.94 -7.95
N ILE A 58 -19.34 -1.74 -8.03
CA ILE A 58 -18.72 -0.57 -8.69
C ILE A 58 -17.48 -0.13 -7.90
N GLY A 59 -17.55 -0.09 -6.57
CA GLY A 59 -16.42 0.27 -5.70
C GLY A 59 -15.22 -0.67 -5.84
N ASN A 60 -15.46 -1.97 -5.98
CA ASN A 60 -14.39 -2.94 -6.24
C ASN A 60 -13.73 -2.73 -7.60
N ILE A 61 -14.53 -2.62 -8.67
CA ILE A 61 -14.00 -2.43 -10.04
C ILE A 61 -13.10 -1.18 -10.09
N ILE A 62 -13.54 -0.10 -9.45
CA ILE A 62 -12.77 1.13 -9.33
C ILE A 62 -11.48 0.87 -8.52
N SER A 63 -11.55 0.20 -7.37
CA SER A 63 -10.35 -0.12 -6.56
C SER A 63 -9.32 -0.94 -7.32
N VAL A 64 -9.75 -1.96 -8.09
CA VAL A 64 -8.83 -2.75 -8.94
C VAL A 64 -8.19 -1.87 -10.00
N GLY A 65 -9.00 -1.08 -10.71
CA GLY A 65 -8.52 -0.21 -11.79
C GLY A 65 -7.55 0.85 -11.29
N LEU A 66 -7.84 1.47 -10.14
CA LEU A 66 -6.98 2.47 -9.53
C LEU A 66 -5.67 1.87 -9.02
N GLY A 67 -5.71 0.68 -8.42
CA GLY A 67 -4.50 -0.02 -7.98
C GLY A 67 -3.57 -0.35 -9.15
N PHE A 68 -4.13 -0.88 -10.25
CA PHE A 68 -3.35 -1.20 -11.44
C PHE A 68 -2.80 0.05 -12.13
N MET A 69 -3.58 1.13 -12.21
CA MET A 69 -3.11 2.41 -12.76
C MET A 69 -2.00 3.03 -11.90
N GLY A 70 -2.10 2.96 -10.58
CA GLY A 70 -1.08 3.48 -9.66
C GLY A 70 0.29 2.84 -9.93
N VAL A 71 0.34 1.51 -10.06
CA VAL A 71 1.57 0.80 -10.39
C VAL A 71 2.10 1.20 -11.78
N LEU A 72 1.21 1.32 -12.77
CA LEU A 72 1.59 1.71 -14.13
C LEU A 72 2.27 3.09 -14.17
N LEU A 73 1.73 4.07 -13.42
CA LEU A 73 2.30 5.42 -13.38
C LEU A 73 3.67 5.47 -12.71
N VAL A 74 3.90 4.66 -11.67
CA VAL A 74 5.22 4.55 -11.03
C VAL A 74 6.25 4.00 -12.04
N VAL A 75 5.89 2.98 -12.81
CA VAL A 75 6.76 2.43 -13.86
C VAL A 75 7.07 3.48 -14.93
N MET A 76 6.08 4.26 -15.36
CA MET A 76 6.30 5.35 -16.33
C MET A 76 7.23 6.44 -15.79
N ILE A 77 7.11 6.81 -14.51
CA ILE A 77 8.01 7.78 -13.86
C ILE A 77 9.45 7.27 -13.82
N VAL A 78 9.65 5.99 -13.51
CA VAL A 78 10.97 5.37 -13.51
C VAL A 78 11.56 5.39 -14.93
N TYR A 79 10.78 5.01 -15.94
CA TYR A 79 11.21 5.05 -17.34
C TYR A 79 11.60 6.47 -17.80
N ALA A 80 10.78 7.46 -17.47
CA ALA A 80 11.09 8.86 -17.77
C ALA A 80 12.34 9.35 -17.02
N GLY A 81 12.54 8.90 -15.78
CA GLY A 81 13.73 9.16 -14.99
C GLY A 81 15.00 8.57 -15.61
N PHE A 82 14.93 7.36 -16.17
CA PHE A 82 16.05 6.77 -16.91
C PHE A 82 16.42 7.62 -18.13
N ILE A 83 15.44 8.05 -18.93
CA ILE A 83 15.71 8.92 -20.08
C ILE A 83 16.35 10.24 -19.63
N TYR A 84 15.84 10.84 -18.55
CA TYR A 84 16.41 12.06 -17.98
C TYR A 84 17.88 11.85 -17.56
N ALA A 85 18.17 10.76 -16.86
CA ALA A 85 19.51 10.42 -16.41
C ALA A 85 20.48 10.11 -17.56
N THR A 86 20.01 9.48 -18.64
CA THR A 86 20.85 9.09 -19.79
C THR A 86 20.96 10.18 -20.85
N SER A 87 20.41 11.37 -20.63
CA SER A 87 20.32 12.41 -21.66
C SER A 87 21.66 13.06 -22.02
N GLN A 88 22.72 12.89 -21.22
CA GLN A 88 24.10 13.35 -21.53
C GLN A 88 24.22 14.83 -21.99
N GLY A 89 23.28 15.70 -21.60
CA GLY A 89 23.27 17.11 -22.03
C GLY A 89 22.52 17.39 -23.35
N ASP A 90 21.87 16.40 -23.96
CA ASP A 90 20.95 16.61 -25.07
C ASP A 90 19.65 17.27 -24.57
N ASP A 91 19.49 18.56 -24.88
CA ASP A 91 18.33 19.36 -24.50
C ASP A 91 16.99 18.78 -24.98
N ALA A 92 16.97 18.10 -26.14
CA ALA A 92 15.74 17.51 -26.67
C ALA A 92 15.28 16.34 -25.78
N LYS A 93 16.22 15.47 -25.36
CA LYS A 93 15.93 14.35 -24.46
C LYS A 93 15.56 14.82 -23.07
N ILE A 94 16.25 15.83 -22.55
CA ILE A 94 15.91 16.44 -21.25
C ILE A 94 14.49 17.03 -21.28
N LYS A 95 14.14 17.78 -22.32
CA LYS A 95 12.82 18.38 -22.46
C LYS A 95 11.72 17.33 -22.58
N SER A 96 11.95 16.27 -23.36
CA SER A 96 11.01 15.13 -23.47
C SER A 96 10.82 14.40 -22.14
N ALA A 97 11.91 14.10 -21.43
CA ALA A 97 11.84 13.44 -20.14
C ALA A 97 11.09 14.28 -19.10
N LYS A 98 11.39 15.58 -19.02
CA LYS A 98 10.65 16.52 -18.15
C LYS A 98 9.16 16.56 -18.48
N LYS A 99 8.81 16.63 -19.77
CA LYS A 99 7.41 16.59 -20.21
C LYS A 99 6.71 15.30 -19.75
N MET A 100 7.38 14.16 -19.91
CA MET A 100 6.85 12.85 -19.50
C MET A 100 6.67 12.75 -17.98
N ILE A 101 7.62 13.25 -17.20
CA ILE A 101 7.51 13.32 -15.73
C ILE A 101 6.33 14.20 -15.33
N SER A 102 6.22 15.41 -15.88
CA SER A 102 5.11 16.32 -15.55
C SER A 102 3.74 15.71 -15.90
N SER A 103 3.61 15.08 -17.06
CA SER A 103 2.38 14.39 -17.45
C SER A 103 2.05 13.20 -16.53
N SER A 104 3.06 12.46 -16.08
CA SER A 104 2.87 11.33 -15.16
C SER A 104 2.44 11.79 -13.77
N ILE A 105 2.99 12.90 -13.26
CA ILE A 105 2.59 13.50 -11.99
C ILE A 105 1.12 13.94 -12.03
N VAL A 106 0.70 14.60 -13.13
CA VAL A 106 -0.71 14.98 -13.30
C VAL A 106 -1.62 13.76 -13.34
N GLY A 107 -1.20 12.68 -13.99
CA GLY A 107 -1.90 11.39 -13.95
C GLY A 107 -2.07 10.86 -12.53
N LEU A 108 -1.02 10.94 -11.71
CA LEU A 108 -1.07 10.47 -10.31
C LEU A 108 -2.06 11.29 -9.48
N VAL A 109 -2.06 12.62 -9.66
CA VAL A 109 -3.04 13.51 -9.02
C VAL A 109 -4.46 13.17 -9.45
N LEU A 110 -4.69 12.87 -10.74
CA LEU A 110 -6.00 12.48 -11.25
C LEU A 110 -6.50 11.16 -10.67
N VAL A 111 -5.64 10.17 -10.49
CA VAL A 111 -6.00 8.89 -9.86
C VAL A 111 -6.48 9.11 -8.42
N VAL A 112 -5.75 9.93 -7.66
CA VAL A 112 -6.11 10.29 -6.27
C VAL A 112 -7.42 11.09 -6.24
N ALA A 113 -7.57 12.07 -7.14
CA ALA A 113 -8.79 12.87 -7.23
C ALA A 113 -10.01 12.03 -7.61
N ALA A 114 -9.87 11.08 -8.54
CA ALA A 114 -10.94 10.17 -8.94
C ALA A 114 -11.41 9.31 -7.77
N TYR A 115 -10.48 8.79 -6.95
CA TYR A 115 -10.83 8.05 -5.73
C TYR A 115 -11.64 8.91 -4.74
N ALA A 116 -11.16 10.13 -4.47
CA ALA A 116 -11.82 11.06 -3.57
C ALA A 116 -13.25 11.37 -4.05
N ILE A 117 -13.44 11.67 -5.34
CA ILE A 117 -14.76 11.94 -5.92
C ILE A 117 -15.66 10.71 -5.83
N ALA A 118 -15.17 9.52 -6.18
CA ALA A 118 -15.95 8.29 -6.11
C ALA A 118 -16.45 8.02 -4.68
N SER A 119 -15.55 8.11 -3.69
CA SER A 119 -15.91 7.92 -2.28
C SER A 119 -16.91 8.95 -1.77
N TYR A 120 -16.79 10.21 -2.23
CA TYR A 120 -17.73 11.28 -1.90
C TYR A 120 -19.13 11.01 -2.45
N VAL A 121 -19.25 10.58 -3.72
CA VAL A 121 -20.54 10.26 -4.34
C VAL A 121 -21.23 9.09 -3.62
N ILE A 122 -20.49 8.03 -3.32
CA ILE A 122 -21.03 6.88 -2.57
C ILE A 122 -21.52 7.32 -1.18
N SER A 123 -20.73 8.12 -0.46
CA SER A 123 -21.09 8.63 0.87
C SER A 123 -22.32 9.55 0.83
N ALA A 124 -22.41 10.43 -0.17
CA ALA A 124 -23.53 11.33 -0.35
C ALA A 124 -24.84 10.56 -0.60
N ILE A 125 -24.81 9.50 -1.42
CA ILE A 125 -25.97 8.66 -1.70
C ILE A 125 -26.36 7.84 -0.46
N SER A 126 -25.40 7.22 0.24
CA SER A 126 -25.66 6.45 1.46
C SER A 126 -26.29 7.30 2.56
N THR A 127 -25.85 8.56 2.70
CA THR A 127 -26.41 9.49 3.70
C THR A 127 -27.83 9.92 3.33
N ALA A 128 -28.12 10.06 2.03
CA ALA A 128 -29.44 10.47 1.54
C ALA A 128 -30.49 9.34 1.62
N VAL A 129 -30.09 8.07 1.48
CA VAL A 129 -30.99 6.91 1.58
C VAL A 129 -31.23 6.45 3.03
N ALA A 130 -30.30 6.77 3.95
CA ALA A 130 -30.41 6.41 5.36
C ALA A 130 -31.30 7.36 6.18
N LYS A 131 -31.83 8.42 5.55
CA LYS A 131 -32.75 9.38 6.14
C LYS A 131 -34.16 9.18 5.56
#